data_AF-A0A060WQ52-F1
#
_entry.id   AF-A0A060WQ52-F1
#
_cell.length_a   1.000
_cell.length_b   1.000
_cell.length_c   1.000
_cell.angle_alpha   90.00
_cell.angle_beta   90.00
_cell.angle_gamma   90.00
#
_symmetry.space_group_name_H-M   'P 1'
#
loop_
_entity.id
_entity.type
_entity.pdbx_description
1 polymer ?
#
loop_
_entity_poly.entity_id
_entity_poly.type
_entity_poly.pdbx_seq_one_letter_code
_entity_poly.pdbx_strand_id
1 'polypeptide(L)'
;MKEAYAQGLESEAEENAIGDQIKPKDVGHNIYILAHQLARHSKFLQQSLRPPATGLLLSHKIEGEDALGYYANHTAQIEIVRHDRTMEQIVFPVPNICEYLTEESKTRVFTTTERDDQGSKVNDFFTQFDDLYNEMRWQKKIRNNLALFWFSRHISLWGSISFYLAVLVNVAVALFYPFGDDEDEGILPPFVSILLWVALVVCTTMLFILPKPGSVRPFLVSVILRSIYTLGLDPTLLLLGAANLLNKIVFLVSFVGNQGTFTRGYKPVVMDMPFLYHVGYVIVCMLGLFVHEFFYSFLLFDLLNREETLLNVVKSVTRNGRSIVLTAVLALILVYLFSIVGFLFLKDDFRMDVQRLPVMAGEDDGTERVCDTLLMCIVTVLNQGLRNGGGVGDVLRKPSKDDPLFVARVVYDLLFFFIVIIIVLNLIFGVIIDTFADLRSEKQRKEEILKTTCFICGLERDKFDNKTVSFEEHITSEHNMWHYLYFLVLVRVKDPTEYTGPESYVAQMIKVGSW
;
A
#
# COMPACT_ATOMS: atom_id res chain seq x y z
N MET A 1 -13.53 16.91 -26.71
CA MET A 1 -13.51 15.60 -26.00
C MET A 1 -14.10 14.45 -26.82
N LYS A 2 -15.31 14.57 -27.41
CA LYS A 2 -15.80 13.57 -28.39
C LYS A 2 -14.91 13.47 -29.64
N GLU A 3 -14.34 14.59 -30.10
CA GLU A 3 -13.37 14.62 -31.20
C GLU A 3 -12.04 13.94 -30.86
N ALA A 4 -11.60 13.93 -29.60
CA ALA A 4 -10.38 13.22 -29.17
C ALA A 4 -10.59 11.70 -29.05
N TYR A 5 -11.84 11.27 -28.87
CA TYR A 5 -12.24 9.85 -28.88
C TYR A 5 -12.43 9.35 -30.32
N ALA A 6 -12.99 10.19 -31.20
CA ALA A 6 -13.10 9.92 -32.64
C ALA A 6 -11.74 9.91 -33.33
N GLN A 7 -10.84 10.87 -33.02
CA GLN A 7 -9.46 10.89 -33.53
C GLN A 7 -8.62 9.69 -33.04
N GLY A 8 -8.94 9.12 -31.89
CA GLY A 8 -8.31 7.88 -31.41
C GLY A 8 -8.76 6.65 -32.20
N LEU A 9 -10.04 6.60 -32.62
CA LEU A 9 -10.56 5.54 -33.49
C LEU A 9 -10.10 5.70 -34.95
N GLU A 10 -10.04 6.93 -35.47
CA GLU A 10 -9.56 7.22 -36.83
C GLU A 10 -8.04 6.98 -36.95
N SER A 11 -7.26 7.34 -35.92
CA SER A 11 -5.82 7.00 -35.85
C SER A 11 -5.57 5.49 -35.76
N GLU A 12 -6.44 4.71 -35.09
CA GLU A 12 -6.33 3.25 -35.02
C GLU A 12 -6.78 2.57 -36.32
N ALA A 13 -7.73 3.18 -37.06
CA ALA A 13 -8.05 2.75 -38.41
C ALA A 13 -6.91 3.07 -39.38
N GLU A 14 -6.24 4.22 -39.26
CA GLU A 14 -5.12 4.58 -40.13
C GLU A 14 -3.80 3.85 -39.80
N GLU A 15 -3.45 3.59 -38.53
CA GLU A 15 -2.24 2.79 -38.22
C GLU A 15 -2.41 1.29 -38.50
N ASN A 16 -3.63 0.75 -38.42
CA ASN A 16 -3.90 -0.64 -38.80
C ASN A 16 -4.26 -0.81 -40.30
N ALA A 17 -4.69 0.26 -41.00
CA ALA A 17 -4.96 0.21 -42.44
C ALA A 17 -3.76 0.64 -43.30
N ILE A 18 -2.76 1.34 -42.75
CA ILE A 18 -1.53 1.69 -43.48
C ILE A 18 -0.49 0.59 -43.27
N GLY A 19 -0.64 -0.50 -44.02
CA GLY A 19 0.47 -1.41 -44.29
C GLY A 19 0.17 -2.89 -44.14
N ASP A 20 -0.76 -3.38 -44.97
CA ASP A 20 -1.02 -4.78 -45.31
C ASP A 20 0.18 -5.43 -46.05
N GLN A 21 1.39 -5.25 -45.52
CA GLN A 21 2.60 -5.91 -45.98
C GLN A 21 2.97 -6.97 -44.96
N ILE A 22 2.68 -8.23 -45.30
CA ILE A 22 3.15 -9.40 -44.56
C ILE A 22 4.66 -9.28 -44.37
N LYS A 23 5.11 -9.05 -43.13
CA LYS A 23 6.54 -8.89 -42.85
C LYS A 23 7.18 -10.27 -42.83
N PRO A 24 8.41 -10.44 -43.37
CA PRO A 24 9.15 -11.70 -43.27
C PRO A 24 9.30 -12.21 -41.83
N LYS A 25 9.31 -11.29 -40.87
CA LYS A 25 9.32 -11.57 -39.43
C LYS A 25 8.09 -12.35 -38.97
N ASP A 26 6.90 -11.98 -39.44
CA ASP A 26 5.64 -12.61 -39.05
C ASP A 26 5.53 -14.01 -39.68
N VAL A 27 5.98 -14.15 -40.93
CA VAL A 27 6.11 -15.45 -41.60
C VAL A 27 7.11 -16.35 -40.87
N GLY A 28 8.27 -15.81 -40.50
CA GLY A 28 9.28 -16.53 -39.73
C GLY A 28 8.76 -17.02 -38.37
N HIS A 29 7.96 -16.19 -37.69
CA HIS A 29 7.31 -16.55 -36.43
C HIS A 29 6.31 -17.71 -36.63
N ASN A 30 5.49 -17.66 -37.68
CA ASN A 30 4.54 -18.75 -37.99
C ASN A 30 5.27 -20.08 -38.28
N ILE A 31 6.41 -20.04 -38.99
CA ILE A 31 7.25 -21.23 -39.22
C ILE A 31 7.82 -21.74 -37.89
N TYR A 32 8.26 -20.84 -37.00
CA TYR A 32 8.73 -21.20 -35.67
C TYR A 32 7.63 -21.90 -34.84
N ILE A 33 6.41 -21.37 -34.83
CA ILE A 33 5.27 -21.98 -34.13
C ILE A 33 4.99 -23.39 -34.66
N LEU A 34 4.99 -23.57 -35.98
CA LEU A 34 4.82 -24.89 -36.59
C LEU A 34 5.94 -25.86 -36.17
N ALA A 35 7.20 -25.41 -36.22
CA ALA A 35 8.33 -26.21 -35.77
C ALA A 35 8.21 -26.56 -34.29
N HIS A 36 7.77 -25.63 -33.44
CA HIS A 36 7.55 -25.84 -32.01
C HIS A 36 6.46 -26.90 -31.75
N GLN A 37 5.35 -26.86 -32.48
CA GLN A 37 4.30 -27.88 -32.40
C GLN A 37 4.81 -29.26 -32.83
N LEU A 38 5.54 -29.34 -33.96
CA LEU A 38 6.12 -30.59 -34.46
C LEU A 38 7.22 -31.15 -33.55
N ALA A 39 7.91 -30.28 -32.81
CA ALA A 39 8.98 -30.68 -31.90
C ALA A 39 8.47 -31.63 -30.81
N ARG A 40 7.20 -31.56 -30.43
CA ARG A 40 6.57 -32.51 -29.48
C ARG A 40 6.70 -33.97 -29.92
N HIS A 41 6.80 -34.21 -31.22
CA HIS A 41 6.93 -35.56 -31.79
C HIS A 41 8.38 -35.93 -32.17
N SER A 42 9.32 -34.98 -32.17
CA SER A 42 10.71 -35.19 -32.60
C SER A 42 11.71 -34.56 -31.64
N LYS A 43 12.45 -35.42 -30.92
CA LYS A 43 13.52 -35.01 -29.99
C LYS A 43 14.64 -34.25 -30.69
N PHE A 44 14.92 -34.56 -31.95
CA PHE A 44 15.92 -33.86 -32.76
C PHE A 44 15.53 -32.38 -32.93
N LEU A 45 14.28 -32.13 -33.32
CA LEU A 45 13.77 -30.77 -33.51
C LEU A 45 13.70 -29.98 -32.20
N GLN A 46 13.35 -30.63 -31.08
CA GLN A 46 13.40 -30.00 -29.75
C GLN A 46 14.80 -29.52 -29.39
N GLN A 47 15.85 -30.27 -29.74
CA GLN A 47 17.23 -29.86 -29.46
C GLN A 47 17.66 -28.71 -30.38
N SER A 48 17.24 -28.72 -31.65
CA SER A 48 17.55 -27.66 -32.62
C SER A 48 16.84 -26.33 -32.34
N LEU A 49 15.68 -26.35 -31.67
CA LEU A 49 14.90 -25.16 -31.32
C LEU A 49 15.33 -24.50 -30.00
N ARG A 50 16.32 -25.06 -29.28
CA ARG A 50 16.83 -24.45 -28.04
C ARG A 50 17.73 -23.26 -28.37
N PRO A 51 17.45 -22.06 -27.84
CA PRO A 51 18.35 -20.93 -28.02
C PRO A 51 19.71 -21.24 -27.38
N PRO A 52 20.82 -20.74 -27.95
CA PRO A 52 22.15 -20.91 -27.38
C PRO A 52 22.18 -20.33 -25.95
N ALA A 53 22.67 -21.11 -24.99
CA ALA A 53 22.74 -20.68 -23.60
C ALA A 53 23.58 -19.40 -23.46
N THR A 54 23.04 -18.39 -22.78
CA THR A 54 23.58 -17.03 -22.57
C THR A 54 24.87 -16.97 -21.71
N GLY A 55 25.68 -18.02 -21.70
CA GLY A 55 26.91 -18.14 -20.92
C GLY A 55 28.01 -18.99 -21.57
N LEU A 56 27.78 -19.57 -22.74
CA LEU A 56 28.84 -20.18 -23.55
C LEU A 56 28.72 -19.64 -24.97
N LEU A 57 29.59 -18.70 -25.33
CA LEU A 57 30.56 -18.83 -26.42
C LEU A 57 31.29 -17.50 -26.63
N LEU A 58 32.48 -17.42 -26.03
CA LEU A 58 33.59 -16.64 -26.57
C LEU A 58 34.14 -17.42 -27.78
N SER A 59 33.34 -17.53 -28.85
CA SER A 59 33.88 -17.84 -30.18
C SER A 59 32.91 -17.43 -31.27
N HIS A 60 33.43 -16.55 -32.12
CA HIS A 60 32.91 -16.16 -33.42
C HIS A 60 31.52 -15.53 -33.48
N LYS A 61 31.56 -14.18 -33.44
CA LYS A 61 30.62 -13.25 -34.09
C LYS A 61 29.79 -13.90 -35.20
N ILE A 62 28.53 -14.17 -34.89
CA ILE A 62 27.42 -13.76 -35.75
C ILE A 62 26.75 -12.62 -34.99
N GLU A 63 27.05 -11.38 -35.38
CA GLU A 63 26.34 -10.16 -34.94
C GLU A 63 24.94 -10.10 -35.57
N GLY A 64 24.19 -11.19 -35.44
CA GLY A 64 22.75 -11.23 -35.69
C GLY A 64 22.10 -11.49 -34.34
N GLU A 65 21.18 -10.61 -33.93
CA GLU A 65 20.28 -10.89 -32.82
C GLU A 65 19.76 -12.33 -32.96
N ASP A 66 19.89 -13.14 -31.91
CA ASP A 66 19.46 -14.53 -31.90
C ASP A 66 17.96 -14.59 -32.26
N ALA A 67 17.66 -14.85 -33.53
CA ALA A 67 16.29 -14.90 -34.04
C ALA A 67 15.48 -15.99 -33.33
N LEU A 68 16.16 -17.07 -32.92
CA LEU A 68 15.54 -18.15 -32.16
C LEU A 68 15.13 -17.67 -30.76
N GLY A 69 16.02 -16.95 -30.07
CA GLY A 69 15.73 -16.28 -28.80
C GLY A 69 14.61 -15.23 -28.93
N TYR A 70 14.58 -14.47 -30.03
CA TYR A 70 13.50 -13.53 -30.32
C TYR A 70 12.15 -14.24 -30.42
N TYR A 71 12.04 -15.29 -31.26
CA TYR A 71 10.79 -16.03 -31.43
C TYR A 71 10.38 -16.77 -30.15
N ALA A 72 11.33 -17.36 -29.42
CA ALA A 72 11.07 -18.02 -28.15
C ALA A 72 10.45 -17.04 -27.11
N ASN A 73 11.01 -15.83 -26.99
CA ASN A 73 10.49 -14.82 -26.05
C ASN A 73 9.13 -14.23 -26.44
N HIS A 74 8.75 -14.31 -27.72
CA HIS A 74 7.49 -13.79 -28.24
C HIS A 74 6.48 -14.89 -28.59
N THR A 75 6.74 -16.14 -28.21
CA THR A 75 5.80 -17.25 -28.37
C THR A 75 5.22 -17.58 -27.00
N ALA A 76 3.89 -17.63 -26.91
CA ALA A 76 3.19 -18.10 -25.73
C ALA A 76 2.42 -19.37 -26.05
N GLN A 77 2.23 -20.20 -25.03
CA GLN A 77 1.39 -21.39 -25.09
C GLN A 77 0.39 -21.38 -23.93
N ILE A 78 -0.82 -21.86 -24.21
CA ILE A 78 -1.90 -22.03 -23.23
C ILE A 78 -2.64 -23.35 -23.47
N GLU A 79 -3.36 -23.82 -22.47
CA GLU A 79 -4.28 -24.94 -22.58
C GLU A 79 -5.72 -24.45 -22.40
N ILE A 80 -6.61 -24.88 -23.28
CA ILE A 80 -8.04 -24.54 -23.19
C ILE A 80 -8.89 -25.80 -23.17
N VAL A 81 -10.06 -25.70 -22.56
CA VAL A 81 -11.06 -26.77 -22.52
C VAL A 81 -12.20 -26.43 -23.47
N ARG A 82 -12.52 -27.33 -24.41
CA ARG A 82 -13.68 -27.19 -25.29
C ARG A 82 -14.97 -27.69 -24.61
N HIS A 83 -16.11 -27.40 -25.22
CA HIS A 83 -17.44 -27.81 -24.73
C HIS A 83 -17.61 -29.32 -24.55
N ASP A 84 -16.83 -30.13 -25.28
CA ASP A 84 -16.77 -31.59 -25.19
C ASP A 84 -15.81 -32.11 -24.09
N ARG A 85 -15.26 -31.19 -23.27
CA ARG A 85 -14.27 -31.47 -22.20
C ARG A 85 -12.94 -32.00 -22.71
N THR A 86 -12.62 -31.80 -23.99
CA THR A 86 -11.28 -32.06 -24.51
C THR A 86 -10.36 -30.89 -24.19
N MET A 87 -9.12 -31.21 -23.82
CA MET A 87 -8.06 -30.22 -23.63
C MET A 87 -7.28 -30.06 -24.92
N GLU A 88 -7.08 -28.82 -25.33
CA GLU A 88 -6.28 -28.47 -26.50
C GLU A 88 -5.23 -27.44 -26.12
N GLN A 89 -4.04 -27.60 -26.68
CA GLN A 89 -2.95 -26.65 -26.51
C GLN A 89 -2.91 -25.68 -27.69
N ILE A 90 -2.90 -24.40 -27.42
CA ILE A 90 -2.78 -23.34 -28.41
C ILE A 90 -1.42 -22.67 -28.25
N VAL A 91 -0.71 -22.49 -29.36
CA VAL A 91 0.55 -21.74 -29.43
C VAL A 91 0.32 -20.54 -30.32
N PHE A 92 0.69 -19.35 -29.85
CA PHE A 92 0.40 -18.10 -30.54
C PHE A 92 1.50 -17.05 -30.30
N PRO A 93 1.66 -16.07 -31.21
CA PRO A 93 2.58 -14.96 -31.02
C PRO A 93 2.03 -13.96 -30.02
N VAL A 94 2.86 -13.52 -29.07
CA VAL A 94 2.50 -12.51 -28.07
C VAL A 94 2.31 -11.15 -28.76
N PRO A 95 1.15 -10.48 -28.60
CA PRO A 95 0.95 -9.15 -29.16
C PRO A 95 1.94 -8.11 -28.59
N ASN A 96 2.47 -7.23 -29.44
CA ASN A 96 3.44 -6.20 -29.03
C ASN A 96 2.92 -5.28 -27.91
N ILE A 97 1.60 -5.08 -27.82
CA ILE A 97 0.99 -4.24 -26.77
C ILE A 97 1.21 -4.82 -25.36
N CYS A 98 1.41 -6.13 -25.24
CA CYS A 98 1.61 -6.82 -23.97
C CYS A 98 2.97 -6.50 -23.30
N GLU A 99 3.95 -6.02 -24.08
CA GLU A 99 5.26 -5.60 -23.56
C GLU A 99 5.16 -4.34 -22.66
N TYR A 100 4.08 -3.58 -22.79
CA TYR A 100 3.87 -2.35 -22.02
C TYR A 100 3.24 -2.58 -20.64
N LEU A 101 2.99 -3.83 -20.24
CA LEU A 101 2.50 -4.15 -18.91
C LEU A 101 3.62 -4.00 -17.86
N THR A 102 3.34 -3.27 -16.77
CA THR A 102 4.34 -3.01 -15.72
C THR A 102 4.51 -4.21 -14.79
N GLU A 103 5.75 -4.47 -14.33
CA GLU A 103 6.04 -5.54 -13.35
C GLU A 103 5.36 -5.30 -11.99
N GLU A 104 5.13 -4.04 -11.62
CA GLU A 104 4.38 -3.67 -10.41
C GLU A 104 2.92 -4.13 -10.52
N SER A 105 2.26 -3.89 -11.66
CA SER A 105 0.90 -4.40 -11.90
C SER A 105 0.87 -5.92 -11.95
N LYS A 106 1.89 -6.57 -12.51
CA LYS A 106 1.99 -8.05 -12.49
C LYS A 106 2.05 -8.59 -11.06
N THR A 107 2.92 -8.00 -10.24
CA THR A 107 3.09 -8.39 -8.82
C THR A 107 1.82 -8.11 -8.01
N ARG A 108 1.17 -6.96 -8.25
CA ARG A 108 -0.11 -6.59 -7.63
C ARG A 108 -1.17 -7.65 -7.93
N VAL A 109 -1.46 -7.91 -9.20
CA VAL A 109 -2.49 -8.89 -9.60
C VAL A 109 -2.16 -10.28 -9.05
N PHE A 110 -0.90 -10.73 -9.12
CA PHE A 110 -0.48 -12.03 -8.57
C PHE A 110 -0.81 -12.18 -7.07
N THR A 111 -0.65 -11.11 -6.29
CA THR A 111 -0.81 -11.13 -4.84
C THR A 111 -2.22 -10.78 -4.38
N THR A 112 -2.96 -9.95 -5.12
CA THR A 112 -4.30 -9.47 -4.74
C THR A 112 -5.44 -10.33 -5.25
N THR A 113 -5.24 -11.15 -6.29
CA THR A 113 -6.32 -11.96 -6.87
C THR A 113 -6.90 -12.95 -5.85
N GLU A 114 -8.21 -12.84 -5.62
CA GLU A 114 -8.93 -13.66 -4.64
C GLU A 114 -9.45 -14.96 -5.26
N ARG A 115 -9.75 -15.93 -4.40
CA ARG A 115 -10.41 -17.18 -4.81
C ARG A 115 -11.91 -16.98 -4.72
N ASP A 116 -12.63 -17.45 -5.73
CA ASP A 116 -14.09 -17.55 -5.70
C ASP A 116 -14.58 -18.65 -4.75
N ASP A 117 -15.91 -18.79 -4.65
CA ASP A 117 -16.56 -19.82 -3.81
C ASP A 117 -16.19 -21.26 -4.22
N GLN A 118 -15.70 -21.47 -5.44
CA GLN A 118 -15.24 -22.77 -5.96
C GLN A 118 -13.73 -22.99 -5.74
N GLY A 119 -13.04 -22.00 -5.17
CA GLY A 119 -11.59 -22.04 -4.92
C GLY A 119 -10.74 -21.63 -6.13
N SER A 120 -11.33 -21.14 -7.21
CA SER A 120 -10.64 -20.69 -8.43
C SER A 120 -10.29 -19.20 -8.36
N LYS A 121 -9.11 -18.84 -8.86
CA LYS A 121 -8.66 -17.43 -8.99
C LYS A 121 -8.99 -16.81 -10.36
N VAL A 122 -9.50 -17.63 -11.28
CA VAL A 122 -9.59 -17.30 -12.70
C VAL A 122 -10.64 -16.22 -12.96
N ASN A 123 -11.78 -16.29 -12.27
CA ASN A 123 -12.87 -15.32 -12.44
C ASN A 123 -12.39 -13.90 -12.08
N ASP A 124 -11.88 -13.71 -10.86
CA ASP A 124 -11.39 -12.41 -10.41
C ASP A 124 -10.25 -11.88 -11.32
N PHE A 125 -9.34 -12.74 -11.75
CA PHE A 125 -8.29 -12.38 -12.72
C PHE A 125 -8.84 -11.85 -14.05
N PHE A 126 -9.84 -12.52 -14.64
CA PHE A 126 -10.39 -12.09 -15.93
C PHE A 126 -11.29 -10.86 -15.84
N THR A 127 -11.93 -10.61 -14.70
CA THR A 127 -12.66 -9.33 -14.52
C THR A 127 -11.74 -8.12 -14.55
N GLN A 128 -10.46 -8.29 -14.20
CA GLN A 128 -9.43 -7.25 -14.28
C GLN A 128 -8.83 -7.08 -15.69
N PHE A 129 -9.28 -7.84 -16.70
CA PHE A 129 -8.74 -7.81 -18.06
C PHE A 129 -8.81 -6.41 -18.69
N ASP A 130 -9.99 -5.79 -18.69
CA ASP A 130 -10.19 -4.48 -19.33
C ASP A 130 -9.29 -3.41 -18.69
N ASP A 131 -9.12 -3.50 -17.37
CA ASP A 131 -8.29 -2.63 -16.57
C ASP A 131 -6.81 -2.73 -16.98
N LEU A 132 -6.29 -3.94 -17.11
CA LEU A 132 -4.93 -4.22 -17.55
C LEU A 132 -4.71 -3.85 -19.02
N TYR A 133 -5.68 -4.13 -19.89
CA TYR A 133 -5.60 -3.77 -21.30
C TYR A 133 -5.55 -2.25 -21.50
N ASN A 134 -6.38 -1.50 -20.76
CA ASN A 134 -6.35 -0.04 -20.77
C ASN A 134 -5.03 0.50 -20.22
N GLU A 135 -4.45 -0.11 -19.17
CA GLU A 135 -3.11 0.22 -18.67
C GLU A 135 -2.05 0.05 -19.78
N MET A 136 -2.04 -1.08 -20.49
CA MET A 136 -1.09 -1.34 -21.57
C MET A 136 -1.20 -0.34 -22.72
N ARG A 137 -2.43 -0.02 -23.16
CA ARG A 137 -2.67 1.03 -24.18
C ARG A 137 -2.18 2.40 -23.71
N TRP A 138 -2.43 2.72 -22.45
CA TRP A 138 -2.00 3.98 -21.87
C TRP A 138 -0.47 4.08 -21.76
N GLN A 139 0.19 3.02 -21.31
CA GLN A 139 1.66 2.94 -21.23
C GLN A 139 2.32 3.09 -22.60
N LYS A 140 1.75 2.46 -23.65
CA LYS A 140 2.18 2.69 -25.04
C LYS A 140 2.07 4.16 -25.43
N LYS A 141 0.95 4.82 -25.13
CA LYS A 141 0.73 6.25 -25.42
C LYS A 141 1.67 7.17 -24.65
N ILE A 142 1.92 6.90 -23.36
CA ILE A 142 2.81 7.71 -22.52
C ILE A 142 4.25 7.64 -23.00
N ARG A 143 4.73 6.49 -23.50
CA ARG A 143 6.11 6.36 -24.00
C ARG A 143 6.43 7.31 -25.15
N ASN A 144 5.42 7.80 -25.89
CA ASN A 144 5.60 8.83 -26.90
C ASN A 144 5.93 10.22 -26.30
N ASN A 145 5.65 10.44 -25.01
CA ASN A 145 6.02 11.66 -24.28
C ASN A 145 7.10 11.34 -23.23
N LEU A 146 8.36 11.64 -23.56
CA LEU A 146 9.51 11.33 -22.71
C LEU A 146 9.42 11.94 -21.31
N ALA A 147 8.88 13.15 -21.17
CA ALA A 147 8.79 13.83 -19.89
C ALA A 147 7.80 13.12 -18.96
N LEU A 148 6.55 12.92 -19.41
CA LEU A 148 5.52 12.24 -18.62
C LEU A 148 5.92 10.79 -18.30
N PHE A 149 6.52 10.08 -19.25
CA PHE A 149 7.03 8.73 -19.00
C PHE A 149 8.10 8.70 -17.91
N TRP A 150 9.05 9.64 -17.95
CA TRP A 150 10.11 9.71 -16.94
C TRP A 150 9.55 9.98 -15.54
N PHE A 151 8.61 10.93 -15.41
CA PHE A 151 7.95 11.23 -14.13
C PHE A 151 7.13 10.03 -13.63
N SER A 152 6.35 9.39 -14.50
CA SER A 152 5.49 8.25 -14.18
C SER A 152 6.28 7.02 -13.74
N ARG A 153 7.41 6.73 -14.42
CA ARG A 153 8.24 5.56 -14.12
C ARG A 153 8.86 5.61 -12.72
N HIS A 154 9.11 6.80 -12.20
CA HIS A 154 9.80 7.03 -10.92
C HIS A 154 8.84 7.33 -9.76
N ILE A 155 7.61 6.81 -9.81
CA ILE A 155 6.57 7.04 -8.79
C ILE A 155 7.04 6.77 -7.36
N SER A 156 7.78 5.69 -7.14
CA SER A 156 8.29 5.30 -5.81
C SER A 156 9.32 6.28 -5.25
N LEU A 157 10.12 6.92 -6.11
CA LEU A 157 11.09 7.94 -5.73
C LEU A 157 10.38 9.21 -5.25
N TRP A 158 9.41 9.70 -6.02
CA TRP A 158 8.62 10.89 -5.66
C TRP A 158 7.89 10.72 -4.34
N GLY A 159 7.30 9.54 -4.11
CA GLY A 159 6.66 9.21 -2.84
C GLY A 159 7.67 9.23 -1.68
N SER A 160 8.86 8.66 -1.88
CA SER A 160 9.91 8.62 -0.85
C SER A 160 10.45 10.02 -0.53
N ILE A 161 10.65 10.87 -1.52
CA ILE A 161 11.08 12.26 -1.33
C ILE A 161 10.04 13.04 -0.51
N SER A 162 8.75 12.91 -0.83
CA SER A 162 7.68 13.59 -0.10
C SER A 162 7.65 13.16 1.37
N PHE A 163 7.81 11.87 1.64
CA PHE A 163 7.85 11.34 3.00
C PHE A 163 9.06 11.88 3.78
N TYR A 164 10.27 11.86 3.20
CA TYR A 164 11.45 12.38 3.86
C TYR A 164 11.38 13.90 4.12
N LEU A 165 10.83 14.67 3.17
CA LEU A 165 10.59 16.10 3.37
C LEU A 165 9.59 16.35 4.50
N ALA A 166 8.50 15.58 4.56
CA ALA A 166 7.51 15.69 5.64
C ALA A 166 8.12 15.36 7.02
N VAL A 167 8.88 14.27 7.13
CA VAL A 167 9.59 13.93 8.38
C VAL A 167 10.51 15.06 8.79
N LEU A 168 11.25 15.62 7.84
CA LEU A 168 12.22 16.66 8.11
C LEU A 168 11.58 17.98 8.57
N VAL A 169 10.47 18.40 7.95
CA VAL A 169 9.71 19.57 8.39
C VAL A 169 9.20 19.38 9.81
N ASN A 170 8.65 18.20 10.12
CA ASN A 170 8.17 17.91 11.47
C ASN A 170 9.29 17.86 12.52
N VAL A 171 10.46 17.33 12.18
CA VAL A 171 11.64 17.37 13.07
C VAL A 171 12.10 18.80 13.30
N ALA A 172 12.12 19.65 12.27
CA ALA A 172 12.46 21.07 12.42
C ALA A 172 11.46 21.79 13.33
N VAL A 173 10.15 21.60 13.12
CA VAL A 173 9.11 22.18 13.99
C VAL A 173 9.26 21.66 15.42
N ALA A 174 9.48 20.36 15.63
CA ALA A 174 9.62 19.79 16.96
C ALA A 174 10.84 20.29 17.75
N LEU A 175 11.94 20.63 17.06
CA LEU A 175 13.18 21.09 17.70
C LEU A 175 13.19 22.59 18.00
N PHE A 176 12.50 23.39 17.18
CA PHE A 176 12.65 24.84 17.20
C PHE A 176 11.35 25.61 17.50
N TYR A 177 10.23 24.93 17.76
CA TYR A 177 8.98 25.57 18.20
C TYR A 177 8.94 25.75 19.73
N PRO A 178 8.41 26.87 20.28
CA PRO A 178 7.85 28.03 19.56
C PRO A 178 8.94 28.87 18.90
N PHE A 179 8.63 29.38 17.71
CA PHE A 179 9.54 30.25 16.98
C PHE A 179 9.68 31.56 17.77
N GLY A 180 10.90 31.85 18.22
CA GLY A 180 11.13 32.85 19.25
C GLY A 180 10.82 34.27 18.79
N ASP A 181 9.94 34.93 19.56
CA ASP A 181 9.81 36.39 19.71
C ASP A 181 10.98 37.01 20.51
N ASP A 182 12.09 36.28 20.68
CA ASP A 182 13.26 36.74 21.41
C ASP A 182 14.15 37.55 20.46
N GLU A 183 14.56 38.74 20.90
CA GLU A 183 15.39 39.74 20.19
C GLU A 183 16.76 39.22 19.68
N ASP A 184 17.04 37.93 19.79
CA ASP A 184 18.19 37.26 19.16
C ASP A 184 17.85 36.84 17.72
N GLU A 185 17.64 37.84 16.86
CA GLU A 185 17.73 37.68 15.41
C GLU A 185 19.14 37.17 15.03
N GLY A 186 19.29 35.85 14.95
CA GLY A 186 20.14 35.20 13.95
C GLY A 186 21.66 35.41 14.00
N ILE A 187 22.27 35.88 15.10
CA ILE A 187 23.73 35.88 15.21
C ILE A 187 24.21 34.56 15.82
N LEU A 188 24.47 33.57 14.95
CA LEU A 188 25.20 32.39 15.42
C LEU A 188 26.57 32.80 15.96
N PRO A 189 27.04 32.18 17.05
CA PRO A 189 28.44 32.27 17.44
C PRO A 189 29.33 31.93 16.23
N PRO A 190 30.37 32.72 15.93
CA PRO A 190 31.23 32.50 14.75
C PRO A 190 31.76 31.07 14.64
N PHE A 191 32.04 30.44 15.78
CA PHE A 191 32.46 29.05 15.89
C PHE A 191 31.42 28.06 15.32
N VAL A 192 30.14 28.24 15.65
CA VAL A 192 29.05 27.36 15.16
C VAL A 192 28.87 27.55 13.65
N SER A 193 28.89 28.79 13.15
CA SER A 193 28.79 29.06 11.70
C SER A 193 29.93 28.42 10.90
N ILE A 194 31.17 28.47 11.40
CA ILE A 194 32.32 27.80 10.77
C ILE A 194 32.15 26.28 10.78
N LEU A 195 31.71 25.71 11.91
CA LEU A 195 31.45 24.27 12.03
C LEU A 195 30.41 23.79 11.01
N LEU A 196 29.35 24.57 10.77
CA LEU A 196 28.33 24.26 9.78
C LEU A 196 28.85 24.30 8.33
N TRP A 197 29.74 25.24 8.01
CA TRP A 197 30.39 25.27 6.70
C TRP A 197 31.32 24.07 6.49
N VAL A 198 32.11 23.72 7.52
CA VAL A 198 32.96 22.53 7.49
C VAL A 198 32.10 21.28 7.32
N ALA A 199 30.99 21.15 8.06
CA ALA A 199 30.05 20.04 7.93
C ALA A 199 29.45 19.95 6.51
N LEU A 200 29.08 21.09 5.89
CA LEU A 200 28.53 21.11 4.54
C LEU A 200 29.56 20.65 3.49
N VAL A 201 30.81 21.11 3.60
CA VAL A 201 31.91 20.71 2.71
C VAL A 201 32.26 19.22 2.87
N VAL A 202 32.30 18.72 4.11
CA VAL A 202 32.51 17.29 4.39
C VAL A 202 31.35 16.46 3.84
N CYS A 203 30.10 16.89 4.03
CA CYS A 203 28.94 16.14 3.51
C CYS A 203 28.85 16.17 1.98
N THR A 204 29.23 17.27 1.33
CA THR A 204 29.27 17.35 -0.15
C THR A 204 30.39 16.51 -0.74
N THR A 205 31.58 16.49 -0.14
CA THR A 205 32.68 15.61 -0.58
C THR A 205 32.35 14.14 -0.40
N MET A 206 31.65 13.78 0.69
CA MET A 206 31.18 12.41 0.95
C MET A 206 30.21 11.89 -0.13
N LEU A 207 29.44 12.76 -0.81
CA LEU A 207 28.51 12.36 -1.87
C LEU A 207 29.21 11.71 -3.08
N PHE A 208 30.48 12.04 -3.31
CA PHE A 208 31.27 11.51 -4.41
C PHE A 208 32.03 10.22 -4.04
N ILE A 209 32.23 9.96 -2.74
CA ILE A 209 33.11 8.89 -2.24
C ILE A 209 32.31 7.69 -1.71
N LEU A 210 31.18 7.92 -1.03
CA LEU A 210 30.40 6.88 -0.36
C LEU A 210 29.19 6.41 -1.18
N PRO A 211 28.64 5.21 -0.90
CA PRO A 211 27.42 4.74 -1.51
C PRO A 211 26.26 5.72 -1.29
N LYS A 212 25.54 6.02 -2.38
CA LYS A 212 24.48 7.03 -2.50
C LYS A 212 23.49 7.11 -1.31
N PRO A 213 22.95 6.01 -0.74
CA PRO A 213 21.98 6.13 0.36
C PRO A 213 22.61 6.60 1.69
N GLY A 214 23.89 6.30 1.93
CA GLY A 214 24.58 6.68 3.17
C GLY A 214 25.00 8.14 3.21
N SER A 215 25.28 8.74 2.05
CA SER A 215 25.76 10.12 1.97
C SER A 215 24.69 11.17 1.70
N VAL A 216 23.54 10.82 1.10
CA VAL A 216 22.45 11.77 0.82
C VAL A 216 21.80 12.29 2.11
N ARG A 217 21.60 11.43 3.11
CA ARG A 217 20.99 11.81 4.40
C ARG A 217 21.79 12.88 5.16
N PRO A 218 23.09 12.71 5.46
CA PRO A 218 23.86 13.72 6.17
C PRO A 218 24.00 15.01 5.35
N PHE A 219 24.07 14.93 4.02
CA PHE A 219 24.05 16.10 3.15
C PHE A 219 22.75 16.91 3.29
N LEU A 220 21.58 16.27 3.21
CA LEU A 220 20.29 16.96 3.38
C LEU A 220 20.19 17.63 4.76
N VAL A 221 20.57 16.92 5.83
CA VAL A 221 20.58 17.47 7.19
C VAL A 221 21.51 18.68 7.29
N SER A 222 22.72 18.60 6.73
CA SER A 222 23.67 19.71 6.76
C SER A 222 23.19 20.94 5.97
N VAL A 223 22.53 20.74 4.82
CA VAL A 223 21.97 21.83 4.01
C VAL A 223 20.84 22.54 4.75
N ILE A 224 19.97 21.79 5.40
CA ILE A 224 18.80 22.34 6.08
C ILE A 224 19.20 23.03 7.38
N LEU A 225 20.09 22.41 8.16
CA LEU A 225 20.59 23.02 9.38
C LEU A 225 21.32 24.33 9.05
N ARG A 226 22.09 24.37 7.94
CA ARG A 226 22.65 25.63 7.44
C ARG A 226 21.57 26.64 7.03
N SER A 227 20.55 26.22 6.28
CA SER A 227 19.44 27.08 5.84
C SER A 227 18.72 27.76 7.01
N ILE A 228 18.38 26.99 8.05
CA ILE A 228 17.72 27.50 9.28
C ILE A 228 18.56 28.62 9.89
N TYR A 229 19.87 28.42 9.98
CA TYR A 229 20.78 29.36 10.63
C TYR A 229 21.22 30.54 9.74
N THR A 230 21.01 30.50 8.43
CA THR A 230 21.33 31.61 7.52
C THR A 230 20.14 32.45 7.11
N LEU A 231 18.98 31.80 6.90
CA LEU A 231 17.76 32.45 6.37
C LEU A 231 16.71 32.66 7.47
N GLY A 232 16.93 32.12 8.66
CA GLY A 232 15.89 31.96 9.66
C GLY A 232 15.05 30.70 9.41
N LEU A 233 14.28 30.35 10.43
CA LEU A 233 13.48 29.13 10.44
C LEU A 233 12.22 29.27 9.58
N ASP A 234 11.49 30.38 9.68
CA ASP A 234 10.22 30.57 8.95
C ASP A 234 10.41 30.52 7.42
N PRO A 235 11.41 31.22 6.81
CA PRO A 235 11.63 31.12 5.37
C PRO A 235 12.11 29.72 4.94
N THR A 236 12.86 29.04 5.82
CA THR A 236 13.32 27.66 5.56
C THR A 236 12.14 26.68 5.58
N LEU A 237 11.21 26.81 6.55
CA LEU A 237 10.01 26.00 6.63
C LEU A 237 9.06 26.26 5.46
N LEU A 238 8.90 27.52 5.04
CA LEU A 238 8.13 27.88 3.85
C LEU A 238 8.71 27.21 2.59
N LEU A 239 10.03 27.25 2.41
CA LEU A 239 10.71 26.65 1.26
C LEU A 239 10.58 25.12 1.26
N LEU A 240 10.75 24.47 2.42
CA LEU A 240 10.58 23.03 2.58
C LEU A 240 9.12 22.59 2.35
N GLY A 241 8.16 23.34 2.89
CA GLY A 241 6.74 23.12 2.70
C GLY A 241 6.32 23.25 1.23
N ALA A 242 6.76 24.33 0.56
CA ALA A 242 6.52 24.54 -0.87
C ALA A 242 7.17 23.45 -1.72
N ALA A 243 8.40 23.02 -1.38
CA ALA A 243 9.08 21.92 -2.05
C ALA A 243 8.32 20.59 -1.88
N ASN A 244 7.80 20.30 -0.68
CA ASN A 244 7.00 19.10 -0.43
C ASN A 244 5.67 19.13 -1.21
N LEU A 245 4.99 20.28 -1.25
CA LEU A 245 3.78 20.47 -2.04
C LEU A 245 4.04 20.26 -3.54
N LEU A 246 5.07 20.90 -4.10
CA LEU A 246 5.45 20.74 -5.50
C LEU A 246 5.77 19.28 -5.82
N ASN A 247 6.57 18.63 -4.98
CA ASN A 247 6.92 17.22 -5.11
C ASN A 247 5.68 16.32 -5.05
N LYS A 248 4.70 16.64 -4.20
CA LYS A 248 3.45 15.88 -4.12
C LYS A 248 2.55 16.09 -5.33
N ILE A 249 2.52 17.29 -5.92
CA ILE A 249 1.82 17.54 -7.19
C ILE A 249 2.45 16.69 -8.30
N VAL A 250 3.79 16.65 -8.38
CA VAL A 250 4.50 15.78 -9.33
C VAL A 250 4.14 14.32 -9.08
N PHE A 251 4.16 13.86 -7.82
CA PHE A 251 3.76 12.49 -7.47
C PHE A 251 2.31 12.19 -7.91
N LEU A 252 1.36 13.10 -7.69
CA LEU A 252 -0.04 12.89 -8.07
C LEU A 252 -0.18 12.77 -9.59
N VAL A 253 0.51 13.62 -10.36
CA VAL A 253 0.54 13.53 -11.82
C VAL A 253 1.18 12.22 -12.27
N SER A 254 2.26 11.79 -11.64
CA SER A 254 2.91 10.50 -11.90
C SER A 254 2.02 9.31 -11.56
N PHE A 255 1.26 9.37 -10.46
CA PHE A 255 0.34 8.31 -10.04
C PHE A 255 -0.78 8.11 -11.07
N VAL A 256 -1.44 9.21 -11.45
CA VAL A 256 -2.49 9.20 -12.47
C VAL A 256 -1.90 8.79 -13.84
N GLY A 257 -0.67 9.22 -14.12
CA GLY A 257 0.10 8.81 -15.29
C GLY A 257 0.44 7.31 -15.30
N ASN A 258 0.75 6.68 -14.17
CA ASN A 258 1.18 5.28 -14.17
C ASN A 258 0.00 4.32 -14.38
N GLN A 259 -1.12 4.60 -13.71
CA GLN A 259 -2.29 3.71 -13.72
C GLN A 259 -3.25 3.96 -14.90
N GLY A 260 -3.05 5.03 -15.69
CA GLY A 260 -3.90 5.32 -16.85
C GLY A 260 -5.35 5.64 -16.51
N THR A 261 -5.61 6.09 -15.29
CA THR A 261 -6.95 6.35 -14.73
C THR A 261 -7.75 7.38 -15.53
N PHE A 262 -7.10 8.26 -16.31
CA PHE A 262 -7.77 9.17 -17.24
C PHE A 262 -8.63 8.48 -18.31
N THR A 263 -8.30 7.25 -18.69
CA THR A 263 -9.03 6.51 -19.74
C THR A 263 -10.40 6.00 -19.28
N ARG A 264 -10.61 5.85 -17.96
CA ARG A 264 -11.86 5.36 -17.36
C ARG A 264 -12.91 6.46 -17.12
N GLY A 265 -12.55 7.73 -17.34
CA GLY A 265 -13.39 8.90 -17.07
C GLY A 265 -13.30 9.41 -15.62
N TYR A 266 -13.75 10.64 -15.36
CA TYR A 266 -13.52 11.34 -14.08
C TYR A 266 -14.27 10.75 -12.87
N LYS A 267 -15.50 10.26 -13.08
CA LYS A 267 -16.38 9.77 -11.99
C LYS A 267 -15.79 8.58 -11.20
N PRO A 268 -15.29 7.51 -11.84
CA PRO A 268 -14.66 6.42 -11.08
C PRO A 268 -13.35 6.84 -10.39
N VAL A 269 -12.60 7.80 -10.96
CA VAL A 269 -11.34 8.29 -10.36
C VAL A 269 -11.58 9.02 -9.04
N VAL A 270 -12.62 9.84 -8.95
CA VAL A 270 -12.95 10.56 -7.70
C VAL A 270 -13.49 9.63 -6.61
N MET A 271 -14.06 8.48 -7.00
CA MET A 271 -14.54 7.48 -6.05
C MET A 271 -13.42 6.54 -5.57
N ASP A 272 -12.24 6.62 -6.16
CA ASP A 272 -11.11 5.75 -5.83
C ASP A 272 -10.42 6.22 -4.53
N MET A 273 -10.40 5.35 -3.52
CA MET A 273 -9.88 5.69 -2.17
C MET A 273 -8.39 6.06 -2.16
N PRO A 274 -7.48 5.35 -2.88
CA PRO A 274 -6.08 5.74 -3.00
C PRO A 274 -5.90 7.15 -3.59
N PHE A 275 -6.70 7.52 -4.60
CA PHE A 275 -6.67 8.85 -5.19
C PHE A 275 -7.12 9.92 -4.17
N LEU A 276 -8.24 9.69 -3.47
CA LEU A 276 -8.75 10.59 -2.44
C LEU A 276 -7.74 10.79 -1.29
N TYR A 277 -7.03 9.73 -0.89
CA TYR A 277 -5.97 9.83 0.11
C TYR A 277 -4.84 10.77 -0.34
N HIS A 278 -4.40 10.67 -1.60
CA HIS A 278 -3.36 11.56 -2.13
C HIS A 278 -3.83 13.01 -2.31
N VAL A 279 -5.10 13.23 -2.66
CA VAL A 279 -5.71 14.56 -2.68
C VAL A 279 -5.79 15.15 -1.27
N GLY A 280 -6.22 14.36 -0.28
CA GLY A 280 -6.22 14.75 1.14
C GLY A 280 -4.84 15.16 1.63
N TYR A 281 -3.79 14.41 1.25
CA TYR A 281 -2.41 14.77 1.56
C TYR A 281 -2.01 16.15 0.97
N VAL A 282 -2.40 16.45 -0.28
CA VAL A 282 -2.16 17.78 -0.88
C VAL A 282 -2.89 18.87 -0.11
N ILE A 283 -4.14 18.64 0.32
CA ILE A 283 -4.90 19.60 1.14
C ILE A 283 -4.19 19.85 2.47
N VAL A 284 -3.72 18.82 3.16
CA VAL A 284 -2.97 18.97 4.42
C VAL A 284 -1.65 19.72 4.19
N CYS A 285 -0.92 19.48 3.09
CA CYS A 285 0.25 20.28 2.73
C CYS A 285 -0.11 21.77 2.54
N MET A 286 -1.24 22.08 1.90
CA MET A 286 -1.71 23.45 1.72
C MET A 286 -2.06 24.10 3.06
N LEU A 287 -2.74 23.39 3.96
CA LEU A 287 -3.04 23.87 5.31
C LEU A 287 -1.75 24.09 6.14
N GLY A 288 -0.76 23.21 5.98
CA GLY A 288 0.57 23.36 6.59
C GLY A 288 1.34 24.59 6.11
N LEU A 289 1.15 24.99 4.86
CA LEU A 289 1.84 26.14 4.26
C LEU A 289 1.14 27.48 4.53
N PHE A 290 -0.19 27.50 4.55
CA PHE A 290 -0.98 28.74 4.59
C PHE A 290 -1.69 29.00 5.91
N VAL A 291 -1.87 28.00 6.77
CA VAL A 291 -2.64 28.13 8.03
C VAL A 291 -1.74 28.00 9.25
N HIS A 292 -1.08 26.85 9.42
CA HIS A 292 -0.22 26.59 10.58
C HIS A 292 0.70 25.38 10.34
N GLU A 293 1.94 25.41 10.82
CA GLU A 293 2.96 24.38 10.58
C GLU A 293 2.58 23.04 11.22
N PHE A 294 1.76 23.05 12.27
CA PHE A 294 1.28 21.83 12.93
C PHE A 294 0.48 20.90 12.02
N PHE A 295 -0.11 21.39 10.93
CA PHE A 295 -0.77 20.50 9.96
C PHE A 295 0.23 19.53 9.30
N TYR A 296 1.53 19.85 9.25
CA TYR A 296 2.55 18.92 8.78
C TYR A 296 2.62 17.63 9.61
N SER A 297 2.17 17.64 10.88
CA SER A 297 2.13 16.43 11.72
C SER A 297 1.24 15.33 11.15
N PHE A 298 0.14 15.69 10.48
CA PHE A 298 -0.75 14.73 9.83
C PHE A 298 -0.09 14.03 8.64
N LEU A 299 0.92 14.65 8.01
CA LEU A 299 1.64 14.01 6.89
C LEU A 299 2.46 12.80 7.35
N LEU A 300 2.81 12.71 8.64
CA LEU A 300 3.55 11.57 9.20
C LEU A 300 2.72 10.27 9.17
N PHE A 301 1.38 10.36 9.11
CA PHE A 301 0.52 9.19 8.95
C PHE A 301 0.76 8.44 7.63
N ASP A 302 1.44 9.05 6.65
CA ASP A 302 1.86 8.35 5.44
C ASP A 302 2.77 7.15 5.72
N LEU A 303 3.46 7.13 6.86
CA LEU A 303 4.21 5.96 7.33
C LEU A 303 3.33 4.69 7.39
N LEU A 304 2.06 4.81 7.78
CA LEU A 304 1.14 3.68 7.89
C LEU A 304 0.84 3.02 6.54
N ASN A 305 0.78 3.80 5.46
CA ASN A 305 0.51 3.26 4.12
C ASN A 305 1.77 2.76 3.42
N ARG A 306 2.96 3.24 3.83
CA ARG A 306 4.24 2.81 3.27
C ARG A 306 4.73 1.49 3.84
N GLU A 307 4.44 1.21 5.11
CA GLU A 307 4.88 0.00 5.80
C GLU A 307 3.72 -0.97 6.03
N GLU A 308 3.70 -2.07 5.28
CA GLU A 308 2.66 -3.11 5.41
C GLU A 308 2.56 -3.67 6.83
N THR A 309 3.69 -3.75 7.54
CA THR A 309 3.75 -4.26 8.91
C THR A 309 2.94 -3.40 9.88
N LEU A 310 3.10 -2.06 9.79
CA LEU A 310 2.33 -1.11 10.59
C LEU A 310 0.87 -1.07 10.19
N LEU A 311 0.58 -1.17 8.89
CA LEU A 311 -0.81 -1.28 8.42
C LEU A 311 -1.50 -2.52 8.99
N ASN A 312 -0.79 -3.64 9.10
CA ASN A 312 -1.34 -4.86 9.70
C ASN A 312 -1.62 -4.71 11.19
N VAL A 313 -0.83 -3.91 11.93
CA VAL A 313 -1.11 -3.56 13.32
C VAL A 313 -2.38 -2.69 13.43
N VAL A 314 -2.59 -1.75 12.51
CA VAL A 314 -3.86 -0.99 12.48
C VAL A 314 -5.03 -1.90 12.13
N LYS A 315 -4.85 -2.81 11.15
CA LYS A 315 -5.87 -3.78 10.74
C LYS A 315 -6.28 -4.73 11.85
N SER A 316 -5.39 -5.10 12.79
CA SER A 316 -5.77 -5.97 13.90
C SER A 316 -6.81 -5.30 14.82
N VAL A 317 -6.78 -3.98 14.95
CA VAL A 317 -7.78 -3.23 15.72
C VAL A 317 -9.04 -2.94 14.89
N THR A 318 -8.89 -2.60 13.60
CA THR A 318 -10.04 -2.19 12.77
C THR A 318 -10.90 -3.35 12.27
N ARG A 319 -10.33 -4.54 12.04
CA ARG A 319 -11.06 -5.71 11.49
C ARG A 319 -12.20 -6.18 12.40
N ASN A 320 -11.93 -6.37 13.69
CA ASN A 320 -12.95 -6.70 14.69
C ASN A 320 -13.37 -5.46 15.51
N GLY A 321 -13.30 -4.26 14.90
CA GLY A 321 -13.60 -3.00 15.58
C GLY A 321 -15.00 -2.96 16.20
N ARG A 322 -15.99 -3.63 15.59
CA ARG A 322 -17.34 -3.76 16.16
C ARG A 322 -17.33 -4.42 17.54
N SER A 323 -16.57 -5.50 17.71
CA SER A 323 -16.47 -6.22 18.99
C SER A 323 -15.75 -5.39 20.04
N ILE A 324 -14.71 -4.65 19.66
CA ILE A 324 -13.99 -3.71 20.54
C ILE A 324 -14.91 -2.59 21.00
N VAL A 325 -15.65 -1.96 20.08
CA VAL A 325 -16.62 -0.90 20.41
C VAL A 325 -17.72 -1.44 21.32
N LEU A 326 -18.26 -2.63 21.05
CA LEU A 326 -19.28 -3.25 21.91
C LEU A 326 -18.74 -3.54 23.32
N THR A 327 -17.49 -3.98 23.43
CA THR A 327 -16.82 -4.19 24.72
C THR A 327 -16.58 -2.88 25.46
N ALA A 328 -16.20 -1.81 24.76
CA ALA A 328 -16.05 -0.48 25.35
C ALA A 328 -17.40 0.09 25.83
N VAL A 329 -18.48 -0.16 25.10
CA VAL A 329 -19.84 0.18 25.53
C VAL A 329 -20.25 -0.62 26.77
N LEU A 330 -19.95 -1.92 26.83
CA LEU A 330 -20.14 -2.73 28.04
C LEU A 330 -19.35 -2.17 29.22
N ALA A 331 -18.09 -1.78 29.01
CA ALA A 331 -17.25 -1.15 30.02
C ALA A 331 -17.90 0.16 30.54
N LEU A 332 -18.41 0.99 29.64
CA LEU A 332 -19.09 2.24 29.99
C LEU A 332 -20.37 1.99 30.78
N ILE A 333 -21.17 0.99 30.41
CA ILE A 333 -22.38 0.60 31.15
C ILE A 333 -22.02 0.11 32.56
N LEU A 334 -20.97 -0.71 32.70
CA LEU A 334 -20.52 -1.19 34.00
C LEU A 334 -20.01 -0.04 34.87
N VAL A 335 -19.17 0.84 34.33
CA VAL A 335 -18.70 2.06 35.01
C VAL A 335 -19.89 2.91 35.46
N TYR A 336 -20.90 3.10 34.60
CA TYR A 336 -22.12 3.84 34.94
C TYR A 336 -22.87 3.21 36.13
N LEU A 337 -23.02 1.89 36.18
CA LEU A 337 -23.66 1.19 37.30
C LEU A 337 -22.86 1.37 38.61
N PHE A 338 -21.53 1.23 38.56
CA PHE A 338 -20.67 1.48 39.71
C PHE A 338 -20.74 2.94 40.17
N SER A 339 -20.82 3.90 39.25
CA SER A 339 -21.00 5.32 39.58
C SER A 339 -22.33 5.63 40.25
N ILE A 340 -23.43 4.94 39.90
CA ILE A 340 -24.72 5.08 40.60
C ILE A 340 -24.58 4.61 42.05
N VAL A 341 -23.96 3.44 42.27
CA VAL A 341 -23.73 2.90 43.62
C VAL A 341 -22.82 3.83 44.42
N GLY A 342 -21.75 4.32 43.80
CA GLY A 342 -20.84 5.30 44.39
C GLY A 342 -21.54 6.61 44.78
N PHE A 343 -22.41 7.13 43.90
CA PHE A 343 -23.16 8.36 44.14
C PHE A 343 -24.21 8.22 45.26
N LEU A 344 -24.88 7.07 45.38
CA LEU A 344 -25.91 6.87 46.39
C LEU A 344 -25.35 6.54 47.78
N PHE A 345 -24.27 5.77 47.86
CA PHE A 345 -23.78 5.21 49.13
C PHE A 345 -22.40 5.72 49.56
N LEU A 346 -21.56 6.14 48.63
CA LEU A 346 -20.14 6.48 48.87
C LEU A 346 -19.81 7.93 48.49
N LYS A 347 -20.83 8.79 48.34
CA LYS A 347 -20.68 10.17 47.84
C LYS A 347 -19.59 10.96 48.57
N ASP A 348 -19.56 10.86 49.90
CA ASP A 348 -18.61 11.62 50.74
C ASP A 348 -17.15 11.11 50.65
N ASP A 349 -16.93 9.92 50.09
CA ASP A 349 -15.60 9.32 49.92
C ASP A 349 -14.89 9.82 48.63
N PHE A 350 -15.64 10.43 47.70
CA PHE A 350 -15.12 11.06 46.47
C PHE A 350 -14.52 12.44 46.73
N ARG A 351 -13.43 12.46 47.51
CA ARG A 351 -12.59 13.63 47.75
C ARG A 351 -11.25 13.46 47.05
N MET A 352 -10.84 14.46 46.29
CA MET A 352 -9.59 14.42 45.53
C MET A 352 -8.71 15.60 45.84
N ASP A 353 -7.42 15.34 45.96
CA ASP A 353 -6.41 16.38 46.06
C ASP A 353 -6.31 17.11 44.71
N VAL A 354 -6.57 18.41 44.72
CA VAL A 354 -6.55 19.28 43.54
C VAL A 354 -5.57 20.42 43.73
N GLN A 355 -4.75 20.67 42.71
CA GLN A 355 -3.90 21.86 42.67
C GLN A 355 -4.68 23.01 42.04
N ARG A 356 -5.16 23.94 42.85
CA ARG A 356 -5.89 25.13 42.38
C ARG A 356 -4.93 26.11 41.69
N LEU A 357 -5.39 26.73 40.61
CA LEU A 357 -4.67 27.80 39.93
C LEU A 357 -4.48 29.01 40.88
N PRO A 358 -3.37 29.75 40.78
CA PRO A 358 -2.98 30.78 41.74
C PRO A 358 -4.00 31.94 41.90
N VAL A 359 -4.89 32.14 40.92
CA VAL A 359 -5.95 33.17 40.96
C VAL A 359 -7.10 32.78 41.89
N MET A 360 -7.24 31.50 42.26
CA MET A 360 -8.33 30.97 43.10
C MET A 360 -7.83 30.38 44.43
N ALA A 361 -6.59 30.68 44.81
CA ALA A 361 -6.01 30.22 46.07
C ALA A 361 -6.55 31.03 47.25
N GLY A 362 -7.66 30.57 47.83
CA GLY A 362 -8.01 30.84 49.24
C GLY A 362 -7.34 29.83 50.17
N GLU A 363 -7.37 30.09 51.49
CA GLU A 363 -6.94 29.17 52.57
C GLU A 363 -7.86 27.94 52.68
N ASP A 364 -8.04 27.19 51.60
CA ASP A 364 -8.88 26.01 51.57
C ASP A 364 -8.00 24.76 51.52
N ASP A 365 -8.39 23.73 52.27
CA ASP A 365 -7.77 22.41 52.25
C ASP A 365 -7.77 21.95 50.79
N GLY A 366 -6.62 21.56 50.23
CA GLY A 366 -6.43 21.26 48.80
C GLY A 366 -7.22 20.06 48.26
N THR A 367 -8.37 19.74 48.86
CA THR A 367 -9.29 18.66 48.51
C THR A 367 -10.60 19.21 47.93
N GLU A 368 -11.14 18.54 46.92
CA GLU A 368 -12.43 18.89 46.31
C GLU A 368 -13.34 17.66 46.23
N ARG A 369 -14.65 17.87 46.42
CA ARG A 369 -15.67 16.82 46.27
C ARG A 369 -16.07 16.72 44.81
N VAL A 370 -15.77 15.60 44.17
CA VAL A 370 -15.93 15.47 42.71
C VAL A 370 -17.21 14.72 42.31
N CYS A 371 -17.91 14.07 43.25
CA CYS A 371 -19.12 13.29 43.00
C CYS A 371 -20.41 14.01 43.49
N ASP A 372 -20.53 15.33 43.31
CA ASP A 372 -21.75 16.06 43.69
C ASP A 372 -22.92 15.90 42.71
N THR A 373 -22.61 15.60 41.45
CA THR A 373 -23.60 15.21 40.44
C THR A 373 -23.26 13.82 39.91
N LEU A 374 -24.27 13.06 39.47
CA LEU A 374 -24.05 11.73 38.89
C LEU A 374 -23.14 11.78 37.65
N LEU A 375 -23.29 12.83 36.81
CA LEU A 375 -22.43 13.01 35.65
C LEU A 375 -20.97 13.15 36.03
N MET A 376 -20.65 14.01 37.01
CA MET A 376 -19.28 14.17 37.47
C MET A 376 -18.76 12.87 38.08
N CYS A 377 -19.57 12.15 38.86
CA CYS A 377 -19.20 10.85 39.40
C CYS A 377 -18.85 9.82 38.30
N ILE A 378 -19.59 9.80 37.19
CA ILE A 378 -19.27 8.94 36.03
C ILE A 378 -17.95 9.35 35.40
N VAL A 379 -17.75 10.65 35.14
CA VAL A 379 -16.50 11.16 34.55
C VAL A 379 -15.29 10.85 35.43
N THR A 380 -15.44 11.01 36.74
CA THR A 380 -14.44 10.70 37.76
C THR A 380 -14.06 9.22 37.76
N VAL A 381 -15.05 8.32 37.88
CA VAL A 381 -14.81 6.86 37.88
C VAL A 381 -14.25 6.39 36.53
N LEU A 382 -14.73 6.95 35.41
CA LEU A 382 -14.22 6.62 34.07
C LEU A 382 -12.77 7.06 33.89
N ASN A 383 -12.44 8.31 34.22
CA ASN A 383 -11.12 8.86 33.98
C ASN A 383 -10.09 8.29 34.97
N GLN A 384 -10.34 8.40 36.27
CA GLN A 384 -9.34 8.03 37.27
C GLN A 384 -9.44 6.55 37.67
N GLY A 385 -10.65 5.98 37.68
CA GLY A 385 -10.84 4.57 38.01
C GLY A 385 -10.28 3.61 36.95
N LEU A 386 -10.40 3.93 35.65
CA LEU A 386 -9.83 3.09 34.59
C LEU A 386 -8.33 3.33 34.34
N ARG A 387 -7.85 4.58 34.42
CA ARG A 387 -6.47 4.93 34.02
C ARG A 387 -5.41 4.63 35.09
N ASN A 388 -5.77 4.68 36.37
CA ASN A 388 -4.80 4.48 37.47
C ASN A 388 -4.43 3.01 37.71
N GLY A 389 -5.05 2.05 37.01
CA GLY A 389 -4.66 0.64 37.00
C GLY A 389 -5.11 -0.19 38.21
N GLY A 390 -5.14 0.37 39.42
CA GLY A 390 -5.63 -0.32 40.63
C GLY A 390 -7.14 -0.17 40.89
N GLY A 391 -7.85 0.56 40.03
CA GLY A 391 -9.29 0.78 40.11
C GLY A 391 -9.66 2.08 40.82
N VAL A 392 -10.97 2.28 41.05
CA VAL A 392 -11.51 3.49 41.68
C VAL A 392 -11.09 3.64 43.16
N GLY A 393 -10.75 2.52 43.82
CA GLY A 393 -10.38 2.51 45.23
C GLY A 393 -9.13 3.30 45.58
N ASP A 394 -8.18 3.41 44.63
CA ASP A 394 -6.93 4.16 44.81
C ASP A 394 -7.13 5.68 44.77
N VAL A 395 -8.25 6.12 44.21
CA VAL A 395 -8.59 7.53 44.01
C VAL A 395 -9.43 8.07 45.16
N LEU A 396 -10.22 7.19 45.76
CA LEU A 396 -11.11 7.49 46.87
C LEU A 396 -10.34 7.60 48.18
N ARG A 397 -10.91 8.31 49.16
CA ARG A 397 -10.28 8.36 50.50
C ARG A 397 -10.11 6.95 51.07
N LYS A 398 -9.02 6.73 51.80
CA LYS A 398 -8.77 5.47 52.51
C LYS A 398 -9.72 5.38 53.72
N PRO A 399 -10.60 4.36 53.82
CA PRO A 399 -11.55 4.24 54.92
C PRO A 399 -10.85 3.76 56.21
N SER A 400 -11.39 4.14 57.37
CA SER A 400 -10.92 3.60 58.66
C SER A 400 -11.56 2.23 58.92
N LYS A 401 -10.87 1.36 59.68
CA LYS A 401 -11.42 0.06 60.12
C LYS A 401 -12.70 0.19 60.95
N ASP A 402 -12.92 1.34 61.58
CA ASP A 402 -14.05 1.61 62.46
C ASP A 402 -15.25 2.23 61.69
N ASP A 403 -15.10 2.50 60.39
CA ASP A 403 -16.17 3.05 59.55
C ASP A 403 -17.27 2.00 59.33
N PRO A 404 -18.56 2.33 59.49
CA PRO A 404 -19.67 1.36 59.40
C PRO A 404 -19.80 0.73 58.00
N LEU A 405 -19.33 1.43 56.96
CA LEU A 405 -19.35 0.99 55.56
C LEU A 405 -18.01 0.40 55.10
N PHE A 406 -17.03 0.17 56.00
CA PHE A 406 -15.71 -0.32 55.65
C PHE A 406 -15.74 -1.60 54.80
N VAL A 407 -16.52 -2.61 55.23
CA VAL A 407 -16.62 -3.88 54.50
C VAL A 407 -17.28 -3.70 53.13
N ALA A 408 -18.35 -2.91 53.07
CA ALA A 408 -19.04 -2.61 51.81
C ALA A 408 -18.13 -1.85 50.83
N ARG A 409 -17.31 -0.93 51.34
CA ARG A 409 -16.30 -0.18 50.57
C ARG A 409 -15.24 -1.11 49.96
N VAL A 410 -14.69 -2.03 50.75
CA VAL A 410 -13.70 -3.01 50.28
C VAL A 410 -14.30 -3.91 49.20
N VAL A 411 -15.53 -4.40 49.40
CA VAL A 411 -16.22 -5.22 48.39
C VAL A 411 -16.46 -4.43 47.10
N TYR A 412 -16.88 -3.17 47.19
CA TYR A 412 -17.06 -2.29 46.03
C TYR A 412 -15.75 -2.12 45.24
N ASP A 413 -14.63 -1.85 45.92
CA ASP A 413 -13.32 -1.67 45.27
C ASP A 413 -12.83 -2.95 44.60
N LEU A 414 -12.96 -4.10 45.27
CA LEU A 414 -12.57 -5.41 44.72
C LEU A 414 -13.43 -5.81 43.53
N LEU A 415 -14.74 -5.58 43.59
CA LEU A 415 -15.65 -5.85 42.47
C LEU A 415 -15.33 -4.97 41.27
N PHE A 416 -15.09 -3.68 41.49
CA PHE A 416 -14.68 -2.77 40.42
C PHE A 416 -13.37 -3.22 39.78
N PHE A 417 -12.36 -3.52 40.59
CA PHE A 417 -11.06 -3.98 40.10
C PHE A 417 -11.17 -5.29 39.30
N PHE A 418 -11.82 -6.31 39.85
CA PHE A 418 -11.90 -7.61 39.18
C PHE A 418 -12.78 -7.55 37.91
N ILE A 419 -13.96 -6.93 37.98
CA ILE A 419 -14.89 -6.91 36.85
C ILE A 419 -14.42 -5.95 35.77
N VAL A 420 -14.11 -4.70 36.12
CA VAL A 420 -13.87 -3.65 35.12
C VAL A 420 -12.42 -3.68 34.63
N ILE A 421 -11.44 -3.77 35.54
CA ILE A 421 -10.02 -3.78 35.14
C ILE A 421 -9.61 -5.16 34.65
N ILE A 422 -9.74 -6.20 35.48
CA ILE A 422 -9.19 -7.52 35.14
C ILE A 422 -9.98 -8.23 34.04
N ILE A 423 -11.31 -8.19 34.07
CA ILE A 423 -12.11 -8.87 33.03
C ILE A 423 -12.27 -7.99 31.80
N VAL A 424 -12.90 -6.83 31.93
CA VAL A 424 -13.34 -6.06 30.75
C VAL A 424 -12.17 -5.44 29.98
N LEU A 425 -11.19 -4.82 30.66
CA LEU A 425 -10.04 -4.22 29.96
C LEU A 425 -9.17 -5.27 29.27
N ASN A 426 -8.94 -6.43 29.93
CA ASN A 426 -8.20 -7.53 29.31
C ASN A 426 -8.98 -8.24 28.21
N LEU A 427 -10.32 -8.19 28.21
CA LEU A 427 -11.12 -8.69 27.09
C LEU A 427 -10.82 -7.89 25.81
N ILE A 428 -10.68 -6.55 25.90
CA ILE A 428 -10.30 -5.71 24.75
C ILE A 428 -8.95 -6.15 24.19
N PHE A 429 -7.93 -6.32 25.04
CA PHE A 429 -6.63 -6.82 24.61
C PHE A 429 -6.72 -8.25 24.05
N GLY A 430 -7.54 -9.11 24.65
CA GLY A 430 -7.79 -10.47 24.17
C GLY A 430 -8.32 -10.50 22.73
N VAL A 431 -9.30 -9.66 22.42
CA VAL A 431 -9.84 -9.53 21.05
C VAL A 431 -8.78 -9.04 20.06
N ILE A 432 -7.90 -8.11 20.46
CA ILE A 432 -6.81 -7.61 19.61
C ILE A 432 -5.73 -8.67 19.37
N ILE A 433 -5.44 -9.52 20.36
CA ILE A 433 -4.47 -10.62 20.20
C ILE A 433 -5.03 -11.69 19.25
N ASP A 434 -6.31 -12.02 19.39
CA ASP A 434 -7.00 -12.99 18.54
C ASP A 434 -7.03 -12.51 17.07
N THR A 435 -7.38 -11.25 16.82
CA THR A 435 -7.34 -10.68 15.46
C THR A 435 -5.94 -10.67 14.86
N PHE A 436 -4.91 -10.47 15.66
CA PHE A 436 -3.53 -10.50 15.21
C PHE A 436 -3.10 -11.92 14.81
N ALA A 437 -3.53 -12.93 15.58
CA ALA A 437 -3.32 -14.33 15.25
C ALA A 437 -4.05 -14.71 13.95
N ASP A 438 -5.29 -14.26 13.77
CA ASP A 438 -6.09 -14.50 12.55
C ASP A 438 -5.42 -13.89 11.31
N LEU A 439 -5.00 -12.62 11.38
CA LEU A 439 -4.33 -11.94 10.27
C LEU A 439 -3.03 -12.64 9.87
N ARG A 440 -2.27 -13.15 10.86
CA ARG A 440 -1.04 -13.92 10.60
C ARG A 440 -1.34 -15.24 9.92
N SER A 441 -2.30 -16.00 10.44
CA SER A 441 -2.73 -17.28 9.88
C SER A 441 -3.26 -17.12 8.45
N GLU A 442 -4.03 -16.06 8.18
CA GLU A 442 -4.53 -15.76 6.84
C GLU A 442 -3.39 -15.41 5.86
N LYS A 443 -2.44 -14.56 6.28
CA LYS A 443 -1.28 -14.21 5.45
C LYS A 443 -0.43 -15.46 5.13
N GLN A 444 -0.15 -16.28 6.14
CA GLN A 444 0.61 -17.52 5.96
C GLN A 444 -0.09 -18.47 4.98
N ARG A 445 -1.41 -18.67 5.14
CA ARG A 445 -2.21 -19.50 4.23
C ARG A 445 -2.20 -18.95 2.79
N LYS A 446 -2.32 -17.63 2.62
CA LYS A 446 -2.25 -16.98 1.29
C LYS A 446 -0.88 -17.20 0.64
N GLU A 447 0.21 -17.02 1.38
CA GLU A 447 1.58 -17.27 0.89
C GLU A 447 1.84 -18.74 0.54
N GLU A 448 1.31 -19.67 1.35
CA GLU A 448 1.41 -21.11 1.09
C GLU A 448 0.69 -21.48 -0.21
N ILE A 449 -0.56 -21.03 -0.38
CA ILE A 449 -1.35 -21.22 -1.60
C ILE A 449 -0.59 -20.70 -2.84
N LEU A 450 0.01 -19.51 -2.75
CA LEU A 450 0.74 -18.91 -3.88
C LEU A 450 1.98 -19.72 -4.29
N LYS A 451 2.59 -20.47 -3.35
CA LYS A 451 3.80 -21.26 -3.59
C LYS A 451 3.53 -22.73 -3.94
N THR A 452 2.37 -23.25 -3.52
CA THR A 452 2.05 -24.68 -3.57
C THR A 452 0.92 -25.01 -4.53
N THR A 453 0.11 -24.03 -4.95
CA THR A 453 -1.01 -24.27 -5.86
C THR A 453 -0.79 -23.51 -7.18
N CYS A 454 -1.05 -24.15 -8.31
CA CYS A 454 -1.07 -23.49 -9.61
C CYS A 454 -2.22 -22.46 -9.68
N PHE A 455 -1.94 -21.27 -10.23
CA PHE A 455 -2.91 -20.17 -10.27
C PHE A 455 -4.12 -20.45 -11.18
N ILE A 456 -3.92 -21.18 -12.27
CA ILE A 456 -4.94 -21.42 -13.30
C ILE A 456 -5.73 -22.69 -12.99
N CYS A 457 -5.07 -23.84 -12.87
CA CYS A 457 -5.77 -25.12 -12.68
C CYS A 457 -6.07 -25.48 -11.22
N GLY A 458 -5.51 -24.77 -10.25
CA GLY A 458 -5.73 -25.05 -8.82
C GLY A 458 -5.07 -26.34 -8.32
N LEU A 459 -4.23 -27.01 -9.13
CA LEU A 459 -3.52 -28.22 -8.71
C LEU A 459 -2.41 -27.90 -7.71
N GLU A 460 -2.29 -28.74 -6.68
CA GLU A 460 -1.22 -28.69 -5.69
C GLU A 460 0.10 -29.24 -6.26
N ARG A 461 1.20 -28.72 -5.70
CA ARG A 461 2.58 -29.05 -6.08
C ARG A 461 2.90 -30.53 -5.92
N ASP A 462 2.30 -31.18 -4.91
CA ASP A 462 2.46 -32.62 -4.62
C ASP A 462 2.07 -33.52 -5.80
N LYS A 463 1.17 -33.07 -6.68
CA LYS A 463 0.73 -33.82 -7.88
C LYS A 463 1.79 -33.90 -8.97
N PHE A 464 2.89 -33.16 -8.85
CA PHE A 464 3.95 -33.08 -9.85
C PHE A 464 5.23 -33.82 -9.45
N ASP A 465 5.38 -34.25 -8.19
CA ASP A 465 6.62 -34.87 -7.68
C ASP A 465 7.01 -36.18 -8.41
N ASN A 466 6.01 -36.92 -8.91
CA ASN A 466 6.21 -38.18 -9.66
C ASN A 466 5.94 -38.06 -11.16
N LYS A 467 5.85 -36.83 -11.70
CA LYS A 467 5.62 -36.59 -13.12
C LYS A 467 6.90 -36.15 -13.83
N THR A 468 6.92 -36.27 -15.16
CA THR A 468 8.05 -35.82 -15.98
C THR A 468 8.19 -34.30 -16.02
N VAL A 469 7.09 -33.57 -15.81
CA VAL A 469 7.03 -32.10 -15.78
C VAL A 469 7.06 -31.63 -14.33
N SER A 470 8.00 -30.75 -14.03
CA SER A 470 8.10 -30.14 -12.69
C SER A 470 7.02 -29.08 -12.48
N PHE A 471 6.66 -28.80 -11.22
CA PHE A 471 5.70 -27.73 -10.91
C PHE A 471 6.14 -26.35 -11.45
N GLU A 472 7.44 -26.05 -11.39
CA GLU A 472 7.98 -24.77 -11.90
C GLU A 472 7.85 -24.68 -13.43
N GLU A 473 8.13 -25.77 -14.15
CA GLU A 473 7.93 -25.84 -15.60
C GLU A 473 6.45 -25.71 -15.97
N HIS A 474 5.57 -26.36 -15.20
CA HIS A 474 4.12 -26.27 -15.37
C HIS A 474 3.62 -24.82 -15.24
N ILE A 475 3.97 -24.08 -14.17
CA ILE A 475 3.47 -22.71 -13.96
C ILE A 475 4.13 -21.66 -14.87
N THR A 476 5.34 -21.91 -15.37
CA THR A 476 6.07 -20.95 -16.22
C THR A 476 5.79 -21.16 -17.71
N SER A 477 5.61 -22.42 -18.12
CA SER A 477 5.51 -22.80 -19.53
C SER A 477 4.08 -23.18 -19.91
N GLU A 478 3.41 -24.08 -19.18
CA GLU A 478 2.07 -24.58 -19.56
C GLU A 478 0.96 -23.64 -19.07
N HIS A 479 0.92 -23.37 -17.76
CA HIS A 479 -0.13 -22.63 -17.05
C HIS A 479 0.36 -21.28 -16.53
N ASN A 480 1.06 -20.54 -17.39
CA ASN A 480 1.47 -19.18 -17.09
C ASN A 480 0.28 -18.23 -17.22
N MET A 481 -0.14 -17.61 -16.11
CA MET A 481 -1.31 -16.70 -16.11
C MET A 481 -1.20 -15.55 -17.11
N TRP A 482 0.01 -15.05 -17.37
CA TRP A 482 0.22 -13.94 -18.29
C TRP A 482 0.01 -14.37 -19.73
N HIS A 483 0.26 -15.63 -20.08
CA HIS A 483 -0.05 -16.15 -21.41
C HIS A 483 -1.56 -16.13 -21.67
N TYR A 484 -2.39 -16.45 -20.67
CA TYR A 484 -3.86 -16.32 -20.80
C TYR A 484 -4.27 -14.86 -21.03
N LEU A 485 -3.67 -13.91 -20.31
CA LEU A 485 -3.90 -12.48 -20.54
C LEU A 485 -3.51 -12.08 -21.98
N TYR A 486 -2.34 -12.51 -22.45
CA TYR A 486 -1.86 -12.19 -23.79
C TYR A 486 -2.75 -12.78 -24.89
N PHE A 487 -3.32 -13.97 -24.65
CA PHE A 487 -4.27 -14.58 -25.57
C PHE A 487 -5.57 -13.77 -25.67
N LEU A 488 -6.10 -13.29 -24.53
CA LEU A 488 -7.28 -12.41 -24.54
C LEU A 488 -7.00 -11.10 -25.28
N VAL A 489 -5.82 -10.52 -25.08
CA VAL A 489 -5.39 -9.33 -25.83
C VAL A 489 -5.30 -9.62 -27.32
N LEU A 490 -4.76 -10.78 -27.72
CA LEU A 490 -4.70 -11.20 -29.12
C LEU A 490 -6.09 -11.26 -29.74
N VAL A 491 -7.02 -11.97 -29.09
CA VAL A 491 -8.42 -12.08 -29.56
C VAL A 491 -9.08 -10.69 -29.66
N ARG A 492 -8.79 -9.79 -28.72
CA ARG A 492 -9.37 -8.43 -28.71
C ARG A 492 -8.87 -7.52 -29.84
N VAL A 493 -7.62 -7.70 -30.27
CA VAL A 493 -6.95 -6.83 -31.26
C VAL A 493 -7.02 -7.40 -32.67
N LYS A 494 -7.02 -8.73 -32.82
CA LYS A 494 -7.03 -9.41 -34.11
C LYS A 494 -8.40 -9.29 -34.79
N ASP A 495 -8.40 -9.17 -36.12
CA ASP A 495 -9.63 -9.09 -36.91
C ASP A 495 -10.47 -10.38 -36.74
N PRO A 496 -11.78 -10.29 -36.46
CA PRO A 496 -12.64 -11.46 -36.30
C PRO A 496 -12.66 -12.42 -37.51
N THR A 497 -12.34 -11.94 -38.71
CA THR A 497 -12.29 -12.76 -39.93
C THR A 497 -11.04 -13.63 -40.02
N GLU A 498 -9.99 -13.30 -39.27
CA GLU A 498 -8.72 -14.03 -39.24
C GLU A 498 -8.62 -15.03 -38.06
N TYR A 499 -9.68 -15.14 -37.26
CA TYR A 499 -9.66 -16.02 -36.10
C TYR A 499 -9.45 -17.48 -36.51
N THR A 500 -8.58 -18.16 -35.77
CA THR A 500 -8.49 -19.62 -35.84
C THR A 500 -9.73 -20.25 -35.19
N GLY A 501 -9.95 -21.55 -35.41
CA GLY A 501 -11.06 -22.28 -34.79
C GLY A 501 -11.12 -22.15 -33.26
N PRO A 502 -10.00 -22.35 -32.53
CA PRO A 502 -9.95 -22.11 -31.08
C PRO A 502 -10.19 -20.65 -30.68
N GLU A 503 -9.61 -19.68 -31.40
CA GLU A 503 -9.81 -18.25 -31.12
C GLU A 503 -11.29 -17.84 -31.25
N SER A 504 -11.97 -18.34 -32.29
CA SER A 504 -13.39 -18.09 -32.52
C SER A 504 -14.26 -18.63 -31.37
N TYR A 505 -13.92 -19.83 -30.86
CA TYR A 505 -14.59 -20.43 -29.72
C TYR A 505 -14.41 -19.58 -28.45
N VAL A 506 -13.19 -19.18 -28.13
CA VAL A 506 -12.91 -18.34 -26.95
C VAL A 506 -13.59 -16.97 -27.07
N ALA A 507 -13.55 -16.35 -28.25
CA ALA A 507 -14.24 -15.07 -28.51
C ALA A 507 -15.76 -15.18 -28.27
N GLN A 508 -16.38 -16.32 -28.62
CA GLN A 508 -17.79 -16.57 -28.35
C GLN A 508 -18.06 -16.73 -26.84
N MET A 509 -17.21 -17.47 -26.11
CA MET A 509 -17.36 -17.69 -24.68
C MET A 509 -17.25 -16.38 -23.88
N ILE A 510 -16.29 -15.52 -24.24
CA ILE A 510 -16.12 -14.18 -23.66
C ILE A 510 -17.39 -13.33 -23.83
N LYS A 511 -18.00 -13.35 -25.02
CA LYS A 511 -19.24 -12.59 -25.28
C LYS A 511 -20.42 -13.05 -24.43
N VAL A 512 -20.44 -14.31 -24.02
CA VAL A 512 -21.48 -14.89 -23.17
C VAL A 512 -21.16 -14.66 -21.67
N GLY A 513 -19.96 -14.20 -21.34
CA GLY A 513 -19.50 -14.01 -19.96
C GLY A 513 -19.19 -15.32 -19.23
N SER A 514 -18.90 -16.39 -19.98
CA SER A 514 -18.50 -17.68 -19.43
C SER A 514 -16.98 -17.83 -19.57
N TRP A 515 -16.28 -17.91 -18.45
CA TRP A 515 -14.82 -18.06 -18.35
C TRP A 515 -14.41 -19.52 -18.16
#